data_AF-A0A6G0WHA4-F1
#
_entry.id   AF-A0A6G0WHA4-F1
#
_cell.length_a   1.000
_cell.length_b   1.000
_cell.length_c   1.000
_cell.angle_alpha   90.00
_cell.angle_beta   90.00
_cell.angle_gamma   90.00
#
_symmetry.space_group_name_H-M   'P 1'
#
loop_
_entity.id
_entity.type
_entity.pdbx_description
1 polymer ?
#
loop_
_entity_poly.entity_id
_entity_poly.type
_entity_poly.pdbx_seq_one_letter_code
_entity_poly.pdbx_strand_id
1 'polypeptide(L)'
;MLPLGWKSYVSISLLLLAKVPSTSAMFGELEICEPKAEICKGSKNVVLAPKRSFRNWANGCGTDSLGFQVVANDELDFTTCCNWHDACYGICGISKQLCERKFEKCMKDHCKTLHGENTEAAKSCESTADLYAMGPKYMGCKAFTAGQKEACDCVDASKADGKVRDRLKYVLKQYNADESADSLLDKYKGKEAVMFLRLLTKYPDALVVKKSKRESMFDAFKESLKKAPKEPKDNNDDVDEHIEL
;
A
#
# COMPACT_ATOMS: atom_id res chain seq x y z
N MET A 1 6.68 73.30 49.31
CA MET A 1 6.06 73.01 48.00
C MET A 1 6.91 71.94 47.30
N LEU A 2 6.34 70.76 47.08
CA LEU A 2 6.86 69.66 46.22
C LEU A 2 6.96 70.13 44.74
N PRO A 3 7.56 69.39 43.78
CA PRO A 3 8.08 68.01 43.80
C PRO A 3 9.46 67.88 43.09
N LEU A 4 10.00 66.67 42.94
CA LEU A 4 10.62 66.19 41.69
C LEU A 4 10.79 64.67 41.79
N GLY A 5 9.83 63.96 41.20
CA GLY A 5 9.77 62.50 41.18
C GLY A 5 10.73 61.89 40.16
N TRP A 6 11.26 60.73 40.52
CA TRP A 6 11.94 59.81 39.62
C TRP A 6 11.03 59.40 38.46
N LYS A 7 11.52 59.55 37.23
CA LYS A 7 11.02 58.78 36.08
C LYS A 7 12.15 57.90 35.58
N SER A 8 12.06 56.60 35.87
CA SER A 8 12.87 55.57 35.21
C SER A 8 12.48 55.48 33.74
N TYR A 9 13.44 55.64 32.84
CA TYR A 9 13.28 55.36 31.42
C TYR A 9 13.35 53.84 31.22
N VAL A 10 12.22 53.21 30.91
CA VAL A 10 12.20 51.85 30.35
C VAL A 10 12.32 52.01 28.83
N SER A 11 13.48 51.64 28.30
CA SER A 11 13.73 51.60 26.86
C SER A 11 12.96 50.43 26.25
N ILE A 12 11.86 50.72 25.56
CA ILE A 12 11.08 49.71 24.83
C ILE A 12 11.85 49.37 23.55
N SER A 13 12.67 48.31 23.61
CA SER A 13 13.20 47.68 22.41
C SER A 13 12.06 46.94 21.72
N LEU A 14 11.61 47.51 20.60
CA LEU A 14 10.62 46.90 19.71
C LEU A 14 11.28 45.71 18.98
N LEU A 15 11.23 44.53 19.59
CA LEU A 15 11.56 43.27 18.92
C LEU A 15 10.47 42.98 17.87
N LEU A 16 10.75 43.34 16.62
CA LEU A 16 10.04 42.83 15.45
C LEU A 16 10.20 41.31 15.41
N LEU A 17 9.21 40.59 15.96
CA LEU A 17 9.04 39.16 15.77
C LEU A 17 8.74 38.91 14.28
N ALA A 18 9.79 38.61 13.51
CA ALA A 18 9.62 37.96 12.23
C ALA A 18 8.84 36.65 12.46
N LYS A 19 7.63 36.56 11.90
CA LYS A 19 6.87 35.32 11.86
C LYS A 19 7.67 34.29 11.09
N VAL A 20 8.37 33.41 11.81
CA VAL A 20 8.93 32.19 11.24
C VAL A 20 7.72 31.34 10.81
N PRO A 21 7.55 31.01 9.53
CA PRO A 21 6.51 30.06 9.14
C PRO A 21 6.78 28.75 9.88
N SER A 22 5.74 28.26 10.55
CA SER A 22 5.76 27.02 11.33
C SER A 22 6.34 25.88 10.47
N THR A 23 7.41 25.25 10.95
CA THR A 23 8.12 24.13 10.30
C THR A 23 7.32 22.81 10.30
N SER A 24 6.02 22.84 10.60
CA SER A 24 5.15 21.66 10.64
C SER A 24 4.92 20.96 9.30
N ALA A 25 5.48 21.46 8.20
CA ALA A 25 5.36 20.82 6.88
C ALA A 25 6.32 19.62 6.65
N MET A 26 7.22 19.32 7.60
CA MET A 26 8.28 18.29 7.40
C MET A 26 8.09 16.99 8.21
N PHE A 27 7.11 16.93 9.12
CA PHE A 27 6.72 15.68 9.79
C PHE A 27 5.22 15.52 9.65
N GLY A 28 4.82 14.84 8.56
CA GLY A 28 3.42 14.63 8.21
C GLY A 28 2.63 14.03 9.37
N GLU A 29 1.56 14.72 9.75
CA GLU A 29 0.48 14.12 10.52
C GLU A 29 0.04 12.84 9.81
N LEU A 30 -0.20 11.76 10.56
CA LEU A 30 -0.59 10.48 9.99
C LEU A 30 -1.84 10.71 9.11
N GLU A 31 -1.77 10.41 7.81
CA GLU A 31 -2.86 10.74 6.89
C GLU A 31 -4.13 9.95 7.28
N ILE A 32 -5.10 10.66 7.87
CA ILE A 32 -6.41 10.08 8.23
C ILE A 32 -7.26 10.05 6.96
N CYS A 33 -7.46 8.86 6.41
CA CYS A 33 -8.35 8.68 5.27
C CYS A 33 -9.79 8.52 5.75
N GLU A 34 -10.73 9.18 5.08
CA GLU A 34 -12.16 8.99 5.28
C GLU A 34 -12.86 8.43 4.03
N PRO A 35 -12.63 7.15 3.64
CA PRO A 35 -13.20 6.59 2.42
C PRO A 35 -14.72 6.69 2.37
N LYS A 36 -15.40 6.58 3.51
CA LYS A 36 -16.86 6.72 3.59
C LYS A 36 -17.32 8.10 3.09
N ALA A 37 -16.63 9.17 3.49
CA ALA A 37 -16.99 10.53 3.09
C ALA A 37 -16.86 10.71 1.57
N GLU A 38 -15.79 10.17 0.99
CA GLU A 38 -15.53 10.23 -0.45
C GLU A 38 -16.48 9.33 -1.27
N ILE A 39 -16.72 8.10 -0.82
CA ILE A 39 -17.48 7.09 -1.57
C ILE A 39 -18.99 7.34 -1.46
N CYS A 40 -19.50 7.70 -0.29
CA CYS A 40 -20.93 7.80 -0.02
C CYS A 40 -21.52 9.22 -0.13
N LYS A 41 -20.71 10.23 -0.52
CA LYS A 41 -21.14 11.58 -0.93
C LYS A 41 -22.29 12.20 -0.11
N GLY A 42 -22.21 12.14 1.22
CA GLY A 42 -23.12 12.87 2.12
C GLY A 42 -24.49 12.23 2.36
N SER A 43 -24.75 11.00 1.91
CA SER A 43 -25.99 10.30 2.29
C SER A 43 -26.03 10.07 3.81
N LYS A 44 -27.16 10.44 4.44
CA LYS A 44 -27.39 10.17 5.86
C LYS A 44 -27.71 8.69 6.07
N ASN A 45 -27.29 8.14 7.21
CA ASN A 45 -27.56 6.74 7.61
C ASN A 45 -27.01 5.64 6.68
N VAL A 46 -26.05 5.96 5.82
CA VAL A 46 -25.35 4.94 5.03
C VAL A 46 -24.01 4.56 5.66
N VAL A 47 -23.59 3.33 5.39
CA VAL A 47 -22.29 2.78 5.77
C VAL A 47 -21.69 2.03 4.59
N LEU A 48 -20.38 1.83 4.63
CA LEU A 48 -19.70 0.94 3.69
C LEU A 48 -20.01 -0.51 4.06
N ALA A 49 -20.38 -1.32 3.08
CA ALA A 49 -20.56 -2.74 3.23
C ALA A 49 -19.88 -3.50 2.09
N PRO A 50 -19.36 -4.71 2.32
CA PRO A 50 -18.59 -5.43 1.31
C PRO A 50 -19.47 -5.85 0.12
N LYS A 51 -18.94 -5.68 -1.09
CA LYS A 51 -19.50 -6.26 -2.31
C LYS A 51 -19.39 -7.78 -2.24
N ARG A 52 -20.54 -8.46 -2.39
CA ARG A 52 -20.64 -9.93 -2.27
C ARG A 52 -19.59 -10.68 -3.08
N SER A 53 -19.40 -10.33 -4.36
CA SER A 53 -18.57 -11.08 -5.31
C SER A 53 -17.19 -10.48 -5.59
N PHE A 54 -16.79 -9.40 -4.89
CA PHE A 54 -15.49 -8.77 -5.12
C PHE A 54 -14.34 -9.76 -4.89
N ARG A 55 -13.33 -9.79 -5.75
CA ARG A 55 -12.13 -10.63 -5.53
C ARG A 55 -10.97 -9.73 -5.16
N ASN A 56 -10.35 -10.00 -4.01
CA ASN A 56 -9.16 -9.30 -3.60
C ASN A 56 -8.07 -9.54 -4.64
N TRP A 57 -7.39 -8.46 -5.04
CA TRP A 57 -6.38 -8.49 -6.07
C TRP A 57 -5.22 -7.58 -5.70
N ALA A 58 -4.09 -7.78 -6.37
CA ALA A 58 -2.84 -7.05 -6.14
C ALA A 58 -2.12 -6.75 -7.45
N ASN A 59 -1.23 -5.76 -7.45
CA ASN A 59 -0.38 -5.39 -8.59
C ASN A 59 1.05 -5.00 -8.19
N GLY A 60 1.55 -5.57 -7.10
CA GLY A 60 2.93 -5.37 -6.63
C GLY A 60 3.15 -4.00 -5.98
N CYS A 61 4.41 -3.59 -5.87
CA CYS A 61 4.79 -2.42 -5.05
C CYS A 61 4.54 -1.04 -5.68
N GLY A 62 3.95 -0.96 -6.88
CA GLY A 62 3.72 0.34 -7.56
C GLY A 62 4.99 1.16 -7.85
N THR A 63 6.18 0.56 -7.70
CA THR A 63 7.49 1.21 -7.84
C THR A 63 7.79 1.64 -9.28
N ASP A 64 6.98 1.18 -10.24
CA ASP A 64 7.06 1.62 -11.63
C ASP A 64 6.91 3.14 -11.79
N SER A 65 6.16 3.82 -10.91
CA SER A 65 5.92 5.27 -10.98
C SER A 65 6.82 6.15 -10.10
N LEU A 66 7.54 5.58 -9.12
CA LEU A 66 8.27 6.35 -8.12
C LEU A 66 9.80 6.32 -8.29
N GLY A 67 10.32 5.58 -9.27
CA GLY A 67 11.77 5.46 -9.46
C GLY A 67 12.49 4.81 -8.27
N PHE A 68 11.77 4.28 -7.27
CA PHE A 68 12.33 3.75 -6.02
C PHE A 68 13.06 2.41 -6.19
N GLN A 69 13.18 1.92 -7.43
CA GLN A 69 14.10 0.82 -7.78
C GLN A 69 15.55 1.10 -7.35
N VAL A 70 15.91 2.36 -7.00
CA VAL A 70 17.24 2.72 -6.50
C VAL A 70 17.55 2.17 -5.10
N VAL A 71 16.56 1.75 -4.30
CA VAL A 71 16.78 1.30 -2.91
C VAL A 71 16.61 -0.21 -2.72
N ALA A 72 16.06 -0.90 -3.71
CA ALA A 72 16.06 -2.35 -3.75
C ALA A 72 17.33 -2.79 -4.48
N ASN A 73 18.34 -3.24 -3.74
CA ASN A 73 19.33 -4.14 -4.34
C ASN A 73 18.56 -5.34 -4.94
N ASP A 74 19.07 -5.95 -6.02
CA ASP A 74 18.42 -7.09 -6.69
C ASP A 74 18.11 -8.28 -5.75
N GLU A 75 18.69 -8.29 -4.54
CA GLU A 75 18.45 -9.28 -3.49
C GLU A 75 17.23 -8.99 -2.59
N LEU A 76 16.67 -7.77 -2.62
CA LEU A 76 15.58 -7.34 -1.73
C LEU A 76 14.26 -7.19 -2.48
N ASP A 77 13.44 -8.25 -2.49
CA ASP A 77 12.13 -8.27 -3.14
C ASP A 77 10.96 -8.25 -2.14
N PHE A 78 10.34 -7.08 -1.97
CA PHE A 78 9.14 -6.93 -1.15
C PHE A 78 7.82 -7.15 -1.91
N THR A 79 7.84 -7.64 -3.16
CA THR A 79 6.64 -7.81 -4.00
C THR A 79 5.54 -8.60 -3.30
N THR A 80 5.89 -9.66 -2.58
CA THR A 80 4.91 -10.44 -1.81
C THR A 80 4.24 -9.60 -0.72
N CYS A 81 4.99 -8.77 0.01
CA CYS A 81 4.44 -7.88 1.03
C CYS A 81 3.54 -6.79 0.44
N CYS A 82 3.92 -6.24 -0.72
CA CYS A 82 3.10 -5.29 -1.44
C CYS A 82 1.80 -5.92 -1.92
N ASN A 83 1.84 -7.16 -2.43
CA ASN A 83 0.63 -7.85 -2.85
C ASN A 83 -0.35 -8.05 -1.68
N TRP A 84 0.15 -8.37 -0.48
CA TRP A 84 -0.68 -8.46 0.71
C TRP A 84 -1.20 -7.10 1.21
N HIS A 85 -0.48 -6.02 0.95
CA HIS A 85 -0.91 -4.66 1.26
C HIS A 85 -2.05 -4.22 0.35
N ASP A 86 -1.93 -4.41 -0.97
CA ASP A 86 -3.00 -4.17 -1.94
C ASP A 86 -4.26 -4.99 -1.59
N ALA A 87 -4.05 -6.27 -1.28
CA ALA A 87 -5.12 -7.18 -0.88
C ALA A 87 -5.86 -6.66 0.37
N CYS A 88 -5.11 -6.13 1.35
CA CYS A 88 -5.65 -5.53 2.56
C CYS A 88 -6.49 -4.29 2.22
N TYR A 89 -6.00 -3.40 1.36
CA TYR A 89 -6.75 -2.22 0.91
C TYR A 89 -8.08 -2.58 0.24
N GLY A 90 -8.16 -3.75 -0.41
CA GLY A 90 -9.39 -4.31 -0.98
C GLY A 90 -10.36 -4.95 0.04
N ILE A 91 -10.10 -4.85 1.34
CA ILE A 91 -11.04 -5.35 2.36
C ILE A 91 -11.92 -4.21 2.81
N CYS A 92 -13.20 -4.29 2.46
CA CYS A 92 -14.15 -3.23 2.78
C CYS A 92 -14.22 -2.94 4.29
N GLY A 93 -14.05 -1.68 4.66
CA GLY A 93 -14.12 -1.20 6.04
C GLY A 93 -12.90 -1.53 6.91
N ILE A 94 -11.83 -2.09 6.34
CA ILE A 94 -10.58 -2.32 7.10
C ILE A 94 -9.95 -0.98 7.51
N SER A 95 -9.15 -0.99 8.57
CA SER A 95 -8.35 0.18 8.94
C SER A 95 -7.10 0.26 8.05
N LYS A 96 -6.85 1.41 7.40
CA LYS A 96 -5.57 1.66 6.71
C LYS A 96 -4.38 1.42 7.63
N GLN A 97 -4.43 1.95 8.85
CA GLN A 97 -3.34 1.79 9.84
C GLN A 97 -3.06 0.31 10.14
N LEU A 98 -4.06 -0.56 10.12
CA LEU A 98 -3.86 -2.00 10.26
C LEU A 98 -3.15 -2.59 9.04
N CYS A 99 -3.52 -2.16 7.83
CA CYS A 99 -2.81 -2.56 6.61
C CYS A 99 -1.35 -2.09 6.62
N GLU A 100 -1.07 -0.84 7.00
CA GLU A 100 0.31 -0.33 7.08
C GLU A 100 1.18 -1.08 8.08
N ARG A 101 0.66 -1.33 9.30
CA ARG A 101 1.39 -2.11 10.30
C ARG A 101 1.70 -3.53 9.81
N LYS A 102 0.78 -4.14 9.07
CA LYS A 102 0.98 -5.48 8.50
C LYS A 102 2.00 -5.46 7.37
N PHE A 103 1.99 -4.42 6.54
CA PHE A 103 2.94 -4.24 5.46
C PHE A 103 4.37 -4.05 5.99
N GLU A 104 4.55 -3.12 6.93
CA GLU A 104 5.84 -2.91 7.61
C GLU A 104 6.34 -4.21 8.26
N LYS A 105 5.46 -4.90 9.01
CA LYS A 105 5.83 -6.18 9.63
C LYS A 105 6.24 -7.23 8.61
N CYS A 106 5.51 -7.36 7.50
CA CYS A 106 5.83 -8.33 6.45
C CYS A 106 7.25 -8.11 5.91
N MET A 107 7.61 -6.87 5.61
CA MET A 107 8.93 -6.53 5.08
C MET A 107 10.03 -6.81 6.12
N LYS A 108 9.81 -6.45 7.39
CA LYS A 108 10.76 -6.75 8.48
C LYS A 108 10.94 -8.26 8.71
N ASP A 109 9.85 -9.03 8.68
CA ASP A 109 9.93 -10.50 8.79
C ASP A 109 10.69 -11.10 7.58
N HIS A 110 10.50 -10.53 6.38
CA HIS A 110 11.23 -10.93 5.18
C HIS A 110 12.74 -10.67 5.34
N CYS A 111 13.14 -9.50 5.85
CA CYS A 111 14.54 -9.19 6.17
C CYS A 111 15.18 -10.21 7.11
N LYS A 112 14.48 -10.58 8.19
CA LYS A 112 14.96 -11.59 9.15
C LYS A 112 15.09 -12.98 8.52
N THR A 113 14.17 -13.31 7.61
CA THR A 113 14.19 -14.59 6.89
C THR A 113 15.38 -14.66 5.93
N LEU A 114 15.67 -13.57 5.21
CA LEU A 114 16.77 -13.51 4.24
C LEU A 114 18.15 -13.48 4.90
N HIS A 115 18.32 -12.69 5.96
CA HIS A 115 19.64 -12.40 6.54
C HIS A 115 19.88 -13.02 7.92
N GLY A 116 18.92 -13.78 8.45
CA GLY A 116 18.95 -14.30 9.82
C GLY A 116 18.57 -13.25 10.87
N GLU A 117 18.02 -13.70 11.99
CA GLU A 117 17.62 -12.79 13.06
C GLU A 117 18.84 -12.10 13.73
N ASN A 118 18.68 -10.82 14.05
CA ASN A 118 19.66 -9.98 14.77
C ASN A 118 21.01 -9.73 14.06
N THR A 119 21.12 -10.00 12.77
CA THR A 119 22.32 -9.65 11.99
C THR A 119 22.32 -8.17 11.58
N GLU A 120 23.50 -7.59 11.34
CA GLU A 120 23.62 -6.21 10.85
C GLU A 120 22.97 -6.05 9.45
N ALA A 121 23.05 -7.09 8.62
CA ALA A 121 22.34 -7.14 7.34
C ALA A 121 20.82 -7.10 7.52
N ALA A 122 20.26 -7.86 8.48
CA ALA A 122 18.84 -7.80 8.79
C ALA A 122 18.42 -6.40 9.27
N LYS A 123 19.18 -5.75 10.16
CA LYS A 123 18.89 -4.39 10.64
C LYS A 123 18.93 -3.34 9.53
N SER A 124 19.91 -3.46 8.63
CA SER A 124 20.02 -2.58 7.45
C SER A 124 18.83 -2.76 6.50
N CYS A 125 18.44 -4.00 6.25
CA CYS A 125 17.23 -4.34 5.50
C CYS A 125 15.97 -3.79 6.18
N GLU A 126 15.82 -3.95 7.50
CA GLU A 126 14.68 -3.44 8.26
C GLU A 126 14.60 -1.90 8.20
N SER A 127 15.74 -1.21 8.19
CA SER A 127 15.79 0.24 8.00
C SER A 127 15.29 0.66 6.61
N THR A 128 15.59 -0.15 5.59
CA THR A 128 15.04 0.04 4.24
C THR A 128 13.52 -0.24 4.23
N ALA A 129 13.07 -1.29 4.92
CA ALA A 129 11.64 -1.58 5.08
C ALA A 129 10.89 -0.44 5.77
N ASP A 130 11.49 0.22 6.76
CA ASP A 130 10.92 1.41 7.41
C ASP A 130 10.73 2.56 6.42
N LEU A 131 11.73 2.84 5.58
CA LEU A 131 11.62 3.86 4.53
C LEU A 131 10.52 3.51 3.52
N TYR A 132 10.42 2.24 3.10
CA TYR A 132 9.36 1.77 2.21
C TYR A 132 7.96 1.94 2.84
N ALA A 133 7.81 1.64 4.13
CA ALA A 133 6.55 1.75 4.84
C ALA A 133 6.07 3.20 5.00
N MET A 134 6.96 4.19 4.92
CA MET A 134 6.59 5.61 4.98
C MET A 134 5.66 6.03 3.84
N GLY A 135 5.88 5.53 2.62
CA GLY A 135 5.11 5.93 1.44
C GLY A 135 3.60 5.72 1.63
N PRO A 136 3.13 4.48 1.77
CA PRO A 136 1.73 4.20 2.07
C PRO A 136 1.22 4.84 3.37
N LYS A 137 2.05 4.92 4.42
CA LYS A 137 1.67 5.52 5.70
C LYS A 137 1.28 6.99 5.57
N TYR A 138 2.03 7.78 4.82
CA TYR A 138 1.84 9.24 4.71
C TYR A 138 1.19 9.72 3.40
N MET A 139 1.20 8.90 2.34
CA MET A 139 0.69 9.27 1.00
C MET A 139 -0.28 8.23 0.42
N GLY A 140 -0.71 7.25 1.22
CA GLY A 140 -1.50 6.11 0.77
C GLY A 140 -3.00 6.36 0.66
N CYS A 141 -3.58 7.49 1.12
CA CYS A 141 -5.04 7.61 1.17
C CYS A 141 -5.72 7.47 -0.20
N LYS A 142 -5.13 8.01 -1.27
CA LYS A 142 -5.71 7.87 -2.61
C LYS A 142 -5.82 6.41 -3.04
N ALA A 143 -4.76 5.62 -2.82
CA ALA A 143 -4.74 4.19 -3.15
C ALA A 143 -5.69 3.40 -2.23
N PHE A 144 -5.68 3.72 -0.93
CA PHE A 144 -6.58 3.11 0.05
C PHE A 144 -8.04 3.36 -0.29
N THR A 145 -8.44 4.61 -0.51
CA THR A 145 -9.82 4.96 -0.87
C THR A 145 -10.23 4.34 -2.20
N ALA A 146 -9.33 4.22 -3.18
CA ALA A 146 -9.59 3.51 -4.43
C ALA A 146 -9.90 2.02 -4.19
N GLY A 147 -9.08 1.32 -3.39
CA GLY A 147 -9.34 -0.07 -2.99
C GLY A 147 -10.66 -0.24 -2.24
N GLN A 148 -10.98 0.68 -1.33
CA GLN A 148 -12.27 0.70 -0.62
C GLN A 148 -13.44 0.92 -1.58
N LYS A 149 -13.31 1.81 -2.57
CA LYS A 149 -14.35 2.07 -3.58
C LYS A 149 -14.61 0.85 -4.47
N GLU A 150 -13.57 0.09 -4.77
CA GLU A 150 -13.71 -1.16 -5.52
C GLU A 150 -14.39 -2.25 -4.68
N ALA A 151 -14.05 -2.36 -3.40
CA ALA A 151 -14.51 -3.44 -2.52
C ALA A 151 -15.85 -3.19 -1.82
N CYS A 152 -16.26 -1.93 -1.66
CA CYS A 152 -17.44 -1.53 -0.89
C CYS A 152 -18.58 -1.01 -1.76
N ASP A 153 -19.80 -1.23 -1.29
CA ASP A 153 -21.00 -0.48 -1.65
C ASP A 153 -21.41 0.44 -0.50
N CYS A 154 -22.06 1.56 -0.81
CA CYS A 154 -22.77 2.37 0.19
C CYS A 154 -24.20 1.84 0.34
N VAL A 155 -24.55 1.43 1.56
CA VAL A 155 -25.86 0.86 1.88
C VAL A 155 -26.45 1.50 3.13
N ASP A 156 -27.77 1.47 3.26
CA ASP A 156 -28.43 1.81 4.54
C ASP A 156 -27.82 0.98 5.68
N ALA A 157 -27.58 1.61 6.83
CA ALA A 157 -27.00 0.95 7.99
C ALA A 157 -27.78 -0.31 8.41
N SER A 158 -29.10 -0.33 8.24
CA SER A 158 -29.95 -1.49 8.53
C SER A 158 -29.72 -2.70 7.62
N LYS A 159 -29.04 -2.52 6.48
CA LYS A 159 -28.74 -3.59 5.50
C LYS A 159 -27.29 -4.09 5.60
N ALA A 160 -26.44 -3.44 6.40
CA ALA A 160 -25.01 -3.74 6.46
C ALA A 160 -24.74 -5.19 6.89
N ASP A 161 -25.38 -5.65 7.96
CA ASP A 161 -25.19 -7.01 8.50
C ASP A 161 -25.56 -8.09 7.47
N GLY A 162 -26.63 -7.87 6.71
CA GLY A 162 -27.03 -8.75 5.61
C GLY A 162 -25.96 -8.83 4.52
N LYS A 163 -25.39 -7.69 4.13
CA LYS A 163 -24.31 -7.63 3.12
C LYS A 163 -23.04 -8.32 3.58
N VAL A 164 -22.65 -8.12 4.84
CA VAL A 164 -21.51 -8.82 5.45
C VAL A 164 -21.74 -10.33 5.43
N ARG A 165 -22.93 -10.78 5.86
CA ARG A 165 -23.30 -12.20 5.87
C ARG A 165 -23.28 -12.81 4.48
N ASP A 166 -23.83 -12.12 3.48
CA ASP A 166 -23.86 -12.57 2.09
C ASP A 166 -22.44 -12.71 1.53
N ARG A 167 -21.57 -11.73 1.82
CA ARG A 167 -20.16 -11.79 1.48
C ARG A 167 -19.48 -12.97 2.16
N LEU A 168 -19.68 -13.18 3.45
CA LEU A 168 -19.06 -14.26 4.19
C LEU A 168 -19.46 -15.63 3.64
N LYS A 169 -20.76 -15.86 3.40
CA LYS A 169 -21.24 -17.10 2.77
C LYS A 169 -20.62 -17.31 1.39
N TYR A 170 -20.49 -16.25 0.61
CA TYR A 170 -19.84 -16.32 -0.70
C TYR A 170 -18.37 -16.75 -0.57
N VAL A 171 -17.61 -16.11 0.32
CA VAL A 171 -16.19 -16.40 0.57
C VAL A 171 -15.99 -17.84 1.08
N LEU A 172 -16.75 -18.27 2.07
CA LEU A 172 -16.66 -19.64 2.62
C LEU A 172 -16.97 -20.70 1.56
N LYS A 173 -17.98 -20.45 0.71
CA LYS A 173 -18.29 -21.33 -0.43
C LYS A 173 -17.14 -21.38 -1.44
N GLN A 174 -16.52 -20.24 -1.74
CA GLN A 174 -15.39 -20.20 -2.69
C GLN A 174 -14.19 -21.01 -2.20
N TYR A 175 -13.99 -21.09 -0.88
CA TYR A 175 -12.85 -21.78 -0.28
C TYR A 175 -13.17 -23.23 0.13
N ASN A 176 -14.41 -23.69 -0.12
CA ASN A 176 -14.91 -24.96 0.39
C ASN A 176 -14.67 -25.11 1.91
N ALA A 177 -14.92 -24.02 2.65
CA ALA A 177 -14.68 -23.97 4.09
C ALA A 177 -15.90 -24.47 4.86
N ASP A 178 -15.68 -25.37 5.82
CA ASP A 178 -16.72 -25.94 6.69
C ASP A 178 -17.13 -25.02 7.84
N GLU A 179 -16.55 -23.82 7.92
CA GLU A 179 -16.80 -22.85 8.99
C GLU A 179 -18.24 -22.31 8.91
N SER A 180 -18.95 -22.26 10.03
CA SER A 180 -20.28 -21.66 10.09
C SER A 180 -20.20 -20.13 9.97
N ALA A 181 -20.96 -19.56 9.04
CA ALA A 181 -21.06 -18.11 8.87
C ALA A 181 -21.60 -17.42 10.14
N ASP A 182 -22.58 -18.01 10.83
CA ASP A 182 -23.15 -17.47 12.07
C ASP A 182 -22.10 -17.42 13.18
N SER A 183 -21.38 -18.52 13.41
CA SER A 183 -20.35 -18.60 14.43
C SER A 183 -19.21 -17.58 14.21
N LEU A 184 -18.81 -17.40 12.94
CA LEU A 184 -17.80 -16.40 12.60
C LEU A 184 -18.30 -14.97 12.82
N LEU A 185 -19.54 -14.65 12.43
CA LEU A 185 -20.11 -13.32 12.66
C LEU A 185 -20.24 -13.00 14.15
N ASP A 186 -20.64 -13.98 14.98
CA ASP A 186 -20.71 -13.79 16.43
C ASP A 186 -19.32 -13.55 17.04
N LYS A 187 -18.32 -14.34 16.61
CA LYS A 187 -16.93 -14.21 17.08
C LYS A 187 -16.29 -12.87 16.71
N TYR A 188 -16.66 -12.32 15.55
CA TYR A 188 -16.05 -11.11 14.99
C TYR A 188 -17.02 -9.92 14.94
N LYS A 189 -18.05 -9.89 15.79
CA LYS A 189 -18.99 -8.78 15.87
C LYS A 189 -18.27 -7.44 16.07
N GLY A 190 -18.49 -6.49 15.17
CA GLY A 190 -17.80 -5.19 15.08
C GLY A 190 -16.36 -5.25 14.56
N LYS A 191 -15.86 -6.42 14.14
CA LYS A 191 -14.51 -6.67 13.63
C LYS A 191 -14.56 -7.50 12.33
N GLU A 192 -15.63 -7.37 11.56
CA GLU A 192 -15.91 -8.18 10.38
C GLU A 192 -14.87 -7.95 9.26
N ALA A 193 -14.35 -6.73 9.10
CA ALA A 193 -13.25 -6.47 8.18
C ALA A 193 -11.98 -7.26 8.56
N VAL A 194 -11.68 -7.36 9.87
CA VAL A 194 -10.55 -8.16 10.38
C VAL A 194 -10.80 -9.66 10.19
N MET A 195 -12.05 -10.11 10.30
CA MET A 195 -12.44 -11.48 9.96
C MET A 195 -12.13 -11.79 8.48
N PHE A 196 -12.53 -10.92 7.55
CA PHE A 196 -12.23 -11.11 6.13
C PHE A 196 -10.73 -11.12 5.84
N LEU A 197 -9.96 -10.27 6.53
CA LEU A 197 -8.49 -10.30 6.43
C LEU A 197 -7.92 -11.64 6.89
N ARG A 198 -8.40 -12.17 8.02
CA ARG A 198 -7.96 -13.48 8.53
C ARG A 198 -8.33 -14.63 7.60
N LEU A 199 -9.53 -14.61 7.02
CA LEU A 199 -9.94 -15.59 6.02
C LEU A 199 -9.05 -15.51 4.79
N LEU A 200 -8.76 -14.31 4.29
CA LEU A 200 -7.87 -14.14 3.14
C LEU A 200 -6.46 -14.67 3.43
N THR A 201 -5.90 -14.41 4.63
CA THR A 201 -4.59 -14.96 5.02
C THR A 201 -4.59 -16.48 5.22
N LYS A 202 -5.74 -17.06 5.57
CA LYS A 202 -5.90 -18.52 5.74
C LYS A 202 -6.02 -19.24 4.39
N TYR A 203 -6.57 -18.57 3.38
CA TYR A 203 -6.77 -19.09 2.03
C TYR A 203 -6.10 -18.17 1.00
N PRO A 204 -4.75 -18.13 0.97
CA PRO A 204 -3.99 -17.15 0.18
C PRO A 204 -4.15 -17.30 -1.33
N ASP A 205 -4.46 -18.51 -1.83
CA ASP A 205 -4.69 -18.79 -3.26
C ASP A 205 -5.89 -18.03 -3.83
N ALA A 206 -6.71 -17.42 -2.97
CA ALA A 206 -7.81 -16.56 -3.36
C ALA A 206 -7.37 -15.17 -3.85
N LEU A 207 -6.13 -14.76 -3.54
CA LEU A 207 -5.58 -13.48 -3.96
C LEU A 207 -5.24 -13.50 -5.45
N VAL A 208 -5.87 -12.61 -6.22
CA VAL A 208 -5.59 -12.47 -7.65
C VAL A 208 -4.43 -11.49 -7.86
N VAL A 209 -3.22 -11.99 -8.13
CA VAL A 209 -2.10 -11.14 -8.51
C VAL A 209 -2.21 -10.78 -9.99
N LYS A 210 -2.43 -9.50 -10.30
CA LYS A 210 -2.41 -8.97 -11.67
C LYS A 210 -0.99 -8.51 -11.98
N LYS A 211 -0.46 -8.91 -13.13
CA LYS A 211 0.82 -8.39 -13.62
C LYS A 211 0.77 -6.87 -13.76
N SER A 212 1.89 -6.21 -13.49
CA SER A 212 1.98 -4.77 -13.72
C SER A 212 1.79 -4.47 -15.22
N LYS A 213 1.31 -3.26 -15.55
CA LYS A 213 1.17 -2.85 -16.97
C LYS A 213 2.54 -2.82 -17.67
N ARG A 214 3.61 -2.53 -16.94
CA ARG A 214 4.98 -2.56 -17.47
C ARG A 214 5.43 -3.98 -17.72
N GLU A 215 5.20 -4.89 -16.78
CA GLU A 215 5.50 -6.32 -16.95
C GLU A 215 4.74 -6.91 -18.14
N SER A 216 3.45 -6.61 -18.28
CA SER A 216 2.66 -7.10 -19.41
C SER A 216 3.13 -6.51 -20.75
N MET A 217 3.53 -5.24 -20.79
CA MET A 217 4.14 -4.64 -21.99
C MET A 217 5.53 -5.20 -22.29
N PHE A 218 6.35 -5.46 -21.27
CA PHE A 218 7.68 -6.04 -21.45
C PHE A 218 7.61 -7.48 -21.93
N ASP A 219 6.70 -8.28 -21.38
CA ASP A 219 6.42 -9.64 -21.85
C ASP A 219 5.96 -9.62 -23.32
N ALA A 220 5.03 -8.73 -23.66
CA ALA A 220 4.57 -8.56 -25.05
C ALA A 220 5.71 -8.14 -25.99
N PHE A 221 6.59 -7.23 -25.54
CA PHE A 221 7.77 -6.82 -26.29
C PHE A 221 8.76 -7.98 -26.48
N LYS A 222 9.07 -8.73 -25.42
CA LYS A 222 9.96 -9.89 -25.46
C LYS A 222 9.40 -11.00 -26.36
N GLU A 223 8.08 -11.18 -26.37
CA GLU A 223 7.42 -12.10 -27.27
C GLU A 223 7.46 -11.61 -28.73
N SER A 224 7.37 -10.30 -28.97
CA SER A 224 7.56 -9.71 -30.31
C SER A 224 8.99 -9.92 -30.83
N LEU A 225 10.01 -9.79 -29.98
CA LEU A 225 11.41 -10.05 -30.33
C LEU A 225 11.66 -11.53 -30.66
N LYS A 226 11.00 -12.46 -29.96
CA LYS A 226 11.09 -13.90 -30.26
C LYS A 226 10.43 -14.28 -31.60
N LYS A 227 9.45 -13.49 -32.05
CA LYS A 227 8.75 -13.68 -33.33
C LYS A 227 9.40 -12.94 -34.49
N ALA A 228 10.41 -12.10 -34.22
CA ALA A 228 11.19 -11.47 -35.27
C ALA A 228 11.94 -12.54 -36.08
N PRO A 229 11.88 -12.50 -37.44
CA PRO A 229 12.65 -13.41 -38.27
C PRO A 229 14.14 -13.22 -37.96
N LYS A 230 14.87 -14.31 -37.76
CA LYS A 230 16.33 -14.26 -37.62
C LYS A 230 16.90 -13.70 -38.92
N GLU A 231 17.69 -12.62 -38.82
CA GLU A 231 18.46 -12.14 -39.96
C GLU A 231 19.27 -13.29 -40.56
N PRO A 232 19.33 -13.41 -41.89
CA PRO A 232 20.17 -14.41 -42.52
C PRO A 232 21.62 -14.14 -42.10
N LYS A 233 22.31 -15.17 -41.60
CA LYS A 233 23.75 -15.11 -41.38
C LYS A 233 24.40 -14.89 -42.74
N ASP A 234 24.96 -13.71 -42.94
CA ASP A 234 25.84 -13.44 -44.07
C ASP A 234 27.16 -14.15 -43.79
N ASN A 235 27.33 -15.32 -44.40
CA ASN A 235 28.62 -15.99 -44.50
C ASN A 235 29.33 -15.37 -45.70
N ASN A 236 30.15 -14.36 -45.47
CA ASN A 236 31.22 -14.01 -46.38
C ASN A 236 32.54 -14.13 -45.60
N ASP A 237 33.06 -15.34 -45.58
CA ASP A 237 34.50 -15.57 -45.59
C ASP A 237 34.97 -15.15 -46.99
N ASP A 238 35.74 -14.07 -47.11
CA ASP A 238 36.80 -13.96 -48.12
C ASP A 238 37.74 -12.78 -47.77
N VAL A 239 38.92 -13.21 -47.33
CA VAL A 239 40.26 -12.64 -47.44
C VAL A 239 40.37 -11.44 -48.40
N ASP A 240 40.94 -10.34 -47.92
CA ASP A 240 42.07 -9.76 -48.65
C ASP A 240 43.09 -9.10 -47.72
N GLU A 241 44.31 -9.56 -47.93
CA GLU A 241 45.56 -9.24 -47.26
C GLU A 241 46.18 -8.01 -47.94
N HIS A 242 47.03 -7.30 -47.17
CA HIS A 242 47.97 -6.24 -47.60
C HIS A 242 47.37 -4.82 -47.70
N ILE A 243 47.97 -3.81 -47.06
CA ILE A 243 49.30 -3.27 -47.39
C ILE A 243 50.09 -2.89 -46.13
N GLU A 244 51.35 -3.35 -46.07
CA GLU A 244 52.43 -2.81 -45.22
C GLU A 244 52.96 -1.49 -45.80
N LEU A 245 53.17 -0.48 -44.94
CA LEU A 245 54.45 0.16 -44.61
C LEU A 245 54.24 1.35 -43.65
#